data_AF-A0A3B8SYC4-F1
#
_entry.id   AF-A0A3B8SYC4-F1
#
_cell.length_a   1.000
_cell.length_b   1.000
_cell.length_c   1.000
_cell.angle_alpha   90.00
_cell.angle_beta   90.00
_cell.angle_gamma   90.00
#
_symmetry.space_group_name_H-M   'P 1'
#
loop_
_entity.id
_entity.type
_entity.pdbx_description
1 polymer ?
#
loop_
_entity_poly.entity_id
_entity_poly.type
_entity_poly.pdbx_seq_one_letter_code
_entity_poly.pdbx_strand_id
1 'polypeptide(L)'
;MKFSAKIATTVAASAVAVAQVASAGTLDDVKARGELKCGVSGGVPGFSAPDDAGRMQGIDAAVCDAIAAAVLGDASKVTFIPLTAKERFTALASGEVDVLSRNTTHTLTREASLGLNFTYYNYIDGQGFMVMKDSGIKSTLELDGASICVQAGTTTELNMADYFRNNNMSFTPVGYETSSQTREGFEGGACDVLTSDKSQLAA
;
A
#
# COMPACT_ATOMS: atom_id res chain seq x y z
N MET A 1 -44.00 63.83 -4.67
CA MET A 1 -42.81 64.01 -5.52
C MET A 1 -42.25 62.65 -5.89
N LYS A 2 -42.03 62.44 -7.19
CA LYS A 2 -41.61 61.18 -7.83
C LYS A 2 -40.15 60.87 -7.45
N PHE A 3 -39.86 59.66 -6.97
CA PHE A 3 -38.47 59.18 -6.86
C PHE A 3 -38.22 58.09 -7.89
N SER A 4 -37.41 58.47 -8.87
CA SER A 4 -37.00 57.68 -10.03
C SER A 4 -36.11 56.50 -9.62
N ALA A 5 -36.39 55.35 -10.21
CA ALA A 5 -35.54 54.17 -10.21
C ALA A 5 -34.20 54.46 -10.92
N LYS A 6 -33.09 54.02 -10.31
CA LYS A 6 -31.81 53.83 -10.99
C LYS A 6 -31.45 52.36 -10.89
N ILE A 7 -31.47 51.69 -12.03
CA ILE A 7 -31.00 50.32 -12.25
C ILE A 7 -29.48 50.33 -12.04
N ALA A 8 -29.01 49.66 -10.99
CA ALA A 8 -27.60 49.43 -10.73
C ALA A 8 -27.18 48.13 -11.43
N THR A 9 -26.40 48.27 -12.49
CA THR A 9 -25.76 47.18 -13.23
C THR A 9 -24.80 46.44 -12.31
N THR A 10 -25.19 45.25 -11.85
CA THR A 10 -24.33 44.38 -11.03
C THR A 10 -23.38 43.62 -11.97
N VAL A 11 -22.11 44.00 -11.98
CA VAL A 11 -21.04 43.23 -12.63
C VAL A 11 -20.85 41.96 -11.80
N ALA A 12 -21.30 40.83 -12.32
CA ALA A 12 -21.00 39.52 -11.75
C ALA A 12 -19.50 39.23 -11.95
N ALA A 13 -18.70 39.47 -10.91
CA ALA A 13 -17.32 39.02 -10.86
C ALA A 13 -17.32 37.50 -10.68
N SER A 14 -17.11 36.78 -11.78
CA SER A 14 -16.82 35.34 -11.77
C SER A 14 -15.53 35.11 -11.00
N ALA A 15 -15.63 34.73 -9.73
CA ALA A 15 -14.50 34.18 -8.98
C ALA A 15 -14.18 32.82 -9.60
N VAL A 16 -13.22 32.78 -10.51
CA VAL A 16 -12.56 31.55 -10.92
C VAL A 16 -11.85 31.03 -9.67
N ALA A 17 -12.46 30.03 -9.02
CA ALA A 17 -11.78 29.26 -8.01
C ALA A 17 -10.60 28.56 -8.69
N VAL A 18 -9.42 29.16 -8.57
CA VAL A 18 -8.17 28.49 -8.92
C VAL A 18 -8.06 27.34 -7.92
N ALA A 19 -8.32 26.12 -8.36
CA ALA A 19 -7.94 24.94 -7.62
C ALA A 19 -6.42 24.99 -7.47
N GLN A 20 -5.93 25.50 -6.34
CA GLN A 20 -4.52 25.43 -6.01
C GLN A 20 -4.17 23.95 -5.91
N VAL A 21 -3.34 23.55 -6.85
CA VAL A 21 -2.81 22.21 -7.03
C VAL A 21 -2.07 21.81 -5.75
N ALA A 22 -2.63 20.86 -5.00
CA ALA A 22 -2.03 20.30 -3.78
C ALA A 22 -0.64 19.66 -4.01
N SER A 23 -0.19 19.52 -5.26
CA SER A 23 1.15 19.04 -5.65
C SER A 23 2.30 19.96 -5.19
N ALA A 24 2.03 21.25 -4.94
CA ALA A 24 3.06 22.16 -4.44
C ALA A 24 3.36 21.99 -2.94
N GLY A 25 2.45 21.43 -2.15
CA GLY A 25 2.59 21.34 -0.69
C GLY A 25 3.62 20.32 -0.23
N THR A 26 3.52 19.06 -0.69
CA THR A 26 4.34 17.96 -0.15
C THR A 26 5.85 18.20 -0.33
N LEU A 27 6.29 18.69 -1.50
CA LEU A 27 7.71 18.94 -1.73
C LEU A 27 8.24 20.06 -0.81
N ASP A 28 7.48 21.14 -0.66
CA ASP A 28 7.84 22.27 0.21
C ASP A 28 7.85 21.84 1.67
N ASP A 29 6.86 21.04 2.11
CA ASP A 29 6.78 20.49 3.47
C ASP A 29 7.96 19.57 3.79
N VAL A 30 8.32 18.67 2.86
CA VAL A 30 9.48 17.78 3.00
C VAL A 30 10.77 18.58 3.07
N LYS A 31 10.96 19.60 2.22
CA LYS A 31 12.15 20.46 2.23
C LYS A 31 12.24 21.31 3.48
N ALA A 32 11.14 21.91 3.92
CA ALA A 32 11.09 22.73 5.12
C ALA A 32 11.37 21.90 6.37
N ARG A 33 10.86 20.67 6.43
CA ARG A 33 11.09 19.73 7.52
C ARG A 33 12.49 19.08 7.47
N GLY A 34 13.06 18.93 6.27
CA GLY A 34 14.39 18.34 6.06
C GLY A 34 14.42 16.82 6.14
N GLU A 35 13.25 16.15 6.05
CA GLU A 35 13.12 14.69 6.02
C GLU A 35 11.88 14.25 5.24
N LEU A 36 12.01 13.11 4.54
CA LEU A 36 10.92 12.40 3.89
C LEU A 36 10.30 11.38 4.85
N LYS A 37 8.99 11.46 5.08
CA LYS A 37 8.23 10.42 5.79
C LYS A 37 7.75 9.38 4.78
N CYS A 38 8.31 8.19 4.84
CA CYS A 38 7.99 7.12 3.90
C CYS A 38 7.24 5.99 4.59
N GLY A 39 6.01 5.71 4.13
CA GLY A 39 5.23 4.56 4.55
C GLY A 39 5.77 3.28 3.92
N VAL A 40 6.09 2.28 4.75
CA VAL A 40 6.67 0.98 4.34
C VAL A 40 5.91 -0.19 4.98
N SER A 41 6.25 -1.44 4.64
CA SER A 41 5.69 -2.62 5.30
C SER A 41 6.39 -2.90 6.63
N GLY A 42 7.72 -2.93 6.61
CA GLY A 42 8.57 -3.21 7.79
C GLY A 42 8.64 -4.69 8.20
N GLY A 43 7.83 -5.56 7.58
CA GLY A 43 7.76 -7.00 7.89
C GLY A 43 7.96 -7.91 6.68
N VAL A 44 8.50 -7.41 5.57
CA VAL A 44 8.69 -8.19 4.33
C VAL A 44 10.16 -8.06 3.90
N PRO A 45 11.02 -9.03 4.27
CA PRO A 45 12.42 -9.03 3.84
C PRO A 45 12.58 -8.89 2.32
N GLY A 46 13.64 -8.22 1.88
CA GLY A 46 13.85 -7.87 0.46
C GLY A 46 13.01 -6.68 -0.04
N PHE A 47 11.87 -6.38 0.58
CA PHE A 47 11.05 -5.19 0.29
C PHE A 47 11.28 -4.07 1.31
N SER A 48 10.86 -4.31 2.55
CA SER A 48 11.12 -3.42 3.69
C SER A 48 11.11 -4.23 4.98
N ALA A 49 12.29 -4.36 5.59
CA ALA A 49 12.49 -4.95 6.91
C ALA A 49 13.69 -4.27 7.58
N PRO A 50 13.72 -4.17 8.93
CA PRO A 50 14.87 -3.59 9.63
C PRO A 50 16.10 -4.49 9.48
N ASP A 51 17.27 -3.88 9.29
CA ASP A 51 18.56 -4.53 9.51
C ASP A 51 18.90 -4.61 11.01
N ASP A 52 20.08 -5.18 11.34
CA ASP A 52 20.56 -5.32 12.72
C ASP A 52 20.74 -3.97 13.44
N ALA A 53 20.88 -2.87 12.70
CA ALA A 53 20.95 -1.51 13.23
C ALA A 53 19.57 -0.83 13.32
N GLY A 54 18.50 -1.51 12.92
CA GLY A 54 17.13 -1.02 12.93
C GLY A 54 16.76 -0.13 11.73
N ARG A 55 17.65 0.05 10.74
CA ARG A 55 17.33 0.82 9.53
C ARG A 55 16.56 -0.07 8.56
N MET A 56 15.51 0.47 7.95
CA MET A 56 14.76 -0.27 6.92
C MET A 56 15.61 -0.51 5.68
N GLN A 57 15.62 -1.74 5.19
CA GLN A 57 16.31 -2.20 3.98
C GLN A 57 15.34 -2.91 3.03
N GLY A 58 15.69 -2.91 1.74
CA GLY A 58 14.95 -3.60 0.68
C GLY A 58 14.50 -2.66 -0.44
N ILE A 59 13.85 -3.19 -1.49
CA ILE A 59 13.50 -2.40 -2.69
C ILE A 59 12.57 -1.22 -2.39
N ASP A 60 11.61 -1.40 -1.48
CA ASP A 60 10.68 -0.34 -1.10
C ASP A 60 11.39 0.75 -0.28
N ALA A 61 12.29 0.34 0.64
CA ALA A 61 13.10 1.27 1.42
C ALA A 61 14.08 2.06 0.53
N ALA A 62 14.70 1.39 -0.45
CA ALA A 62 15.63 2.00 -1.40
C ALA A 62 14.93 3.05 -2.29
N VAL A 63 13.65 2.86 -2.64
CA VAL A 63 12.87 3.89 -3.32
C VAL A 63 12.68 5.14 -2.44
N CYS A 64 12.41 4.97 -1.14
CA CYS A 64 12.33 6.12 -0.22
C CYS A 64 13.67 6.87 -0.14
N ASP A 65 14.78 6.14 0.00
CA ASP A 65 16.13 6.69 0.05
C ASP A 65 16.46 7.45 -1.25
N ALA A 66 16.06 6.92 -2.40
CA ALA A 66 16.24 7.58 -3.69
C ALA A 66 15.43 8.88 -3.81
N ILE A 67 14.19 8.91 -3.30
CA ILE A 67 13.38 10.13 -3.26
C ILE A 67 14.02 11.17 -2.34
N ALA A 68 14.46 10.78 -1.15
CA ALA A 68 15.14 11.70 -0.22
C ALA A 68 16.44 12.25 -0.82
N ALA A 69 17.25 11.42 -1.47
CA ALA A 69 18.43 11.87 -2.19
C ALA A 69 18.07 12.91 -3.27
N ALA A 70 17.00 12.68 -4.03
CA ALA A 70 16.58 13.58 -5.10
C ALA A 70 16.04 14.93 -4.59
N VAL A 71 15.28 14.94 -3.49
CA VAL A 71 14.58 16.13 -3.02
C VAL A 71 15.31 16.91 -1.91
N LEU A 72 16.15 16.23 -1.13
CA LEU A 72 16.91 16.78 0.01
C LEU A 72 18.43 16.74 -0.20
N GLY A 73 18.92 16.01 -1.21
CA GLY A 73 20.36 15.86 -1.47
C GLY A 73 21.05 14.84 -0.55
N ASP A 74 20.30 14.09 0.25
CA ASP A 74 20.84 13.11 1.20
C ASP A 74 19.86 11.93 1.36
N ALA A 75 20.31 10.74 0.94
CA ALA A 75 19.52 9.50 1.00
C ALA A 75 19.19 9.06 2.44
N SER A 76 19.94 9.55 3.44
CA SER A 76 19.71 9.18 4.84
C SER A 76 18.54 9.93 5.47
N LYS A 77 18.02 10.99 4.83
CA LYS A 77 16.95 11.86 5.33
C LYS A 77 15.55 11.25 5.13
N VAL A 78 15.37 10.04 5.62
CA VAL A 78 14.12 9.30 5.58
C VAL A 78 13.72 8.88 6.99
N THR A 79 12.48 9.18 7.35
CA THR A 79 11.78 8.59 8.48
C THR A 79 10.84 7.52 7.95
N PHE A 80 11.15 6.26 8.25
CA PHE A 80 10.33 5.11 7.83
C PHE A 80 9.20 4.87 8.82
N ILE A 81 7.98 4.73 8.31
CA ILE A 81 6.77 4.48 9.10
C ILE A 81 6.18 3.14 8.65
N PRO A 82 6.30 2.06 9.45
CA PRO A 82 5.69 0.78 9.15
C PRO A 82 4.15 0.87 9.22
N LEU A 83 3.47 0.38 8.18
CA LEU A 83 2.02 0.46 8.05
C LEU A 83 1.43 -0.91 7.68
N THR A 84 0.33 -1.26 8.35
CA THR A 84 -0.51 -2.41 7.97
C THR A 84 -1.16 -2.21 6.60
N ALA A 85 -1.63 -3.30 5.99
CA ALA A 85 -2.32 -3.22 4.70
C ALA A 85 -3.63 -2.41 4.77
N LYS A 86 -4.27 -2.36 5.95
CA LYS A 86 -5.53 -1.64 6.19
C LYS A 86 -5.34 -0.14 6.34
N GLU A 87 -4.32 0.29 7.08
CA GLU A 87 -4.17 1.71 7.43
C GLU A 87 -3.35 2.52 6.41
N ARG A 88 -2.54 1.86 5.57
CA ARG A 88 -1.57 2.51 4.66
C ARG A 88 -2.15 3.63 3.79
N PHE A 89 -3.38 3.47 3.30
CA PHE A 89 -4.01 4.46 2.43
C PHE A 89 -4.56 5.64 3.23
N THR A 90 -5.07 5.39 4.43
CA THR A 90 -5.50 6.44 5.35
C THR A 90 -4.30 7.29 5.78
N ALA A 91 -3.17 6.65 6.12
CA ALA A 91 -1.93 7.35 6.49
C ALA A 91 -1.40 8.23 5.34
N LEU A 92 -1.48 7.77 4.09
CA LEU A 92 -1.11 8.57 2.93
C LEU A 92 -2.10 9.72 2.71
N ALA A 93 -3.40 9.46 2.76
CA ALA A 93 -4.43 10.47 2.54
C ALA A 93 -4.46 11.56 3.63
N SER A 94 -4.09 11.22 4.87
CA SER A 94 -4.02 12.16 5.99
C SER A 94 -2.74 13.00 6.02
N GLY A 95 -1.74 12.66 5.20
CA GLY A 95 -0.41 13.27 5.23
C GLY A 95 0.47 12.81 6.41
N GLU A 96 0.13 11.69 7.05
CA GLU A 96 1.02 11.05 8.03
C GLU A 96 2.34 10.60 7.36
N VAL A 97 2.23 10.11 6.12
CA VAL A 97 3.36 9.82 5.23
C VAL A 97 3.28 10.68 3.98
N ASP A 98 4.43 11.11 3.46
CA ASP A 98 4.52 11.89 2.22
C ASP A 98 4.41 10.99 0.99
N VAL A 99 4.89 9.75 1.11
CA VAL A 99 4.86 8.74 0.04
C VAL A 99 4.68 7.35 0.66
N LEU A 100 3.98 6.47 -0.06
CA LEU A 100 3.82 5.07 0.29
C LEU A 100 4.65 4.21 -0.67
N SER A 101 5.88 3.90 -0.28
CA SER A 101 6.72 2.91 -0.96
C SER A 101 6.63 1.61 -0.17
N ARG A 102 5.68 0.77 -0.56
CA ARG A 102 5.30 -0.47 0.12
C ARG A 102 4.73 -1.40 -0.93
N ASN A 103 5.02 -2.70 -0.88
CA ASN A 103 4.43 -3.74 -1.72
C ASN A 103 2.89 -3.64 -1.83
N THR A 104 2.43 -2.80 -2.77
CA THR A 104 1.06 -2.30 -2.88
C THR A 104 0.70 -2.33 -4.35
N THR A 105 -0.14 -3.30 -4.73
CA THR A 105 -0.61 -3.44 -6.10
C THR A 105 -1.34 -2.18 -6.56
N HIS A 106 -1.00 -1.66 -7.73
CA HIS A 106 -1.87 -0.67 -8.36
C HIS A 106 -3.12 -1.37 -8.91
N THR A 107 -4.31 -0.89 -8.55
CA THR A 107 -5.57 -1.31 -9.16
C THR A 107 -6.39 -0.09 -9.53
N LEU A 108 -7.20 -0.19 -10.58
CA LEU A 108 -8.07 0.90 -11.01
C LEU A 108 -8.99 1.37 -9.86
N THR A 109 -9.51 0.43 -9.06
CA THR A 109 -10.34 0.77 -7.90
C THR A 109 -9.57 1.61 -6.87
N ARG A 110 -8.31 1.26 -6.56
CA ARG A 110 -7.50 2.04 -5.62
C ARG A 110 -7.28 3.47 -6.13
N GLU A 111 -6.88 3.63 -7.39
CA GLU A 111 -6.65 4.95 -7.99
C GLU A 111 -7.94 5.78 -8.05
N ALA A 112 -9.01 5.21 -8.60
CA ALA A 112 -10.26 5.94 -8.84
C ALA A 112 -11.04 6.29 -7.57
N SER A 113 -10.92 5.50 -6.50
CA SER A 113 -11.75 5.69 -5.28
C SER A 113 -11.03 6.34 -4.12
N LEU A 114 -9.69 6.24 -4.04
CA LEU A 114 -8.94 6.73 -2.88
C LEU A 114 -8.35 8.13 -3.10
N GLY A 115 -8.48 8.70 -4.31
CA GLY A 115 -7.87 9.98 -4.65
C GLY A 115 -6.33 9.92 -4.63
N LEU A 116 -5.77 8.74 -4.89
CA LEU A 116 -4.33 8.48 -4.87
C LEU A 116 -3.82 8.34 -6.29
N ASN A 117 -2.58 8.79 -6.50
CA ASN A 117 -1.87 8.60 -7.77
C ASN A 117 -0.77 7.55 -7.60
N PHE A 118 -0.71 6.59 -8.52
CA PHE A 118 0.38 5.62 -8.63
C PHE A 118 1.34 6.08 -9.72
N THR A 119 2.55 6.48 -9.35
CA THR A 119 3.47 7.19 -10.26
C THR A 119 4.49 6.28 -10.95
N TYR A 120 4.77 5.11 -10.38
CA TYR A 120 5.76 4.17 -10.88
C TYR A 120 5.49 2.76 -10.36
N TYR A 121 5.84 1.75 -11.16
CA TYR A 121 5.84 0.34 -10.75
C TYR A 121 7.27 -0.10 -10.51
N ASN A 122 7.69 -0.18 -9.24
CA ASN A 122 9.04 -0.64 -8.86
C ASN A 122 9.19 -2.16 -8.94
N TYR A 123 8.09 -2.91 -8.91
CA TYR A 123 8.10 -4.37 -8.98
C TYR A 123 6.80 -4.89 -9.62
N ILE A 124 6.93 -5.86 -10.54
CA ILE A 124 5.78 -6.56 -11.16
C ILE A 124 5.72 -7.96 -10.59
N ASP A 125 4.58 -8.33 -10.01
CA ASP A 125 4.39 -9.63 -9.37
C ASP A 125 3.06 -10.29 -9.73
N GLY A 126 2.84 -11.49 -9.21
CA GLY A 126 1.54 -12.16 -9.17
C GLY A 126 1.35 -12.93 -7.87
N GLN A 127 0.10 -13.09 -7.47
CA GLN A 127 -0.26 -13.88 -6.29
C GLN A 127 0.06 -15.36 -6.47
N GLY A 128 0.48 -16.00 -5.39
CA GLY A 128 0.73 -17.43 -5.30
C GLY A 128 0.21 -18.03 -4.00
N PHE A 129 0.49 -19.32 -3.86
CA PHE A 129 0.20 -20.10 -2.67
C PHE A 129 1.48 -20.85 -2.27
N MET A 130 1.77 -20.87 -0.98
CA MET A 130 2.86 -21.60 -0.35
C MET A 130 2.27 -22.67 0.57
N VAL A 131 2.84 -23.87 0.49
CA VAL A 131 2.51 -25.02 1.32
C VAL A 131 3.78 -25.60 1.92
N MET A 132 3.64 -26.36 3.01
CA MET A 132 4.76 -27.10 3.57
C MET A 132 5.22 -28.18 2.59
N LYS A 133 6.54 -28.38 2.49
CA LYS A 133 7.14 -29.30 1.50
C LYS A 133 6.67 -30.76 1.68
N ASP A 134 6.38 -31.15 2.90
CA ASP A 134 5.93 -32.49 3.29
C ASP A 134 4.40 -32.68 3.19
N SER A 135 3.63 -31.63 2.86
CA SER A 135 2.18 -31.72 2.62
C SER A 135 1.81 -32.62 1.44
N GLY A 136 2.74 -32.83 0.50
CA GLY A 136 2.51 -33.60 -0.72
C GLY A 136 1.69 -32.87 -1.80
N ILE A 137 1.20 -31.66 -1.51
CA ILE A 137 0.41 -30.82 -2.42
C ILE A 137 1.29 -30.31 -3.57
N LYS A 138 0.81 -30.44 -4.81
CA LYS A 138 1.57 -30.06 -6.02
C LYS A 138 0.87 -29.04 -6.91
N SER A 139 -0.41 -28.78 -6.63
CA SER A 139 -1.24 -27.90 -7.44
C SER A 139 -2.15 -27.06 -6.55
N THR A 140 -2.42 -25.84 -6.97
CA THR A 140 -3.41 -24.97 -6.33
C THR A 140 -4.84 -25.50 -6.45
N LEU A 141 -5.09 -26.48 -7.33
CA LEU A 141 -6.36 -27.19 -7.46
C LEU A 141 -6.54 -28.31 -6.42
N GLU A 142 -5.51 -28.62 -5.64
CA GLU A 142 -5.56 -29.60 -4.54
C GLU A 142 -5.86 -28.94 -3.20
N LEU A 143 -6.23 -27.65 -3.18
CA LEU A 143 -6.44 -26.86 -1.98
C LEU A 143 -7.90 -26.83 -1.48
N ASP A 144 -8.79 -27.62 -2.07
CA ASP A 144 -10.19 -27.65 -1.64
C ASP A 144 -10.32 -28.03 -0.15
N GLY A 145 -11.04 -27.20 0.59
CA GLY A 145 -11.25 -27.33 2.02
C GLY A 145 -10.10 -26.82 2.90
N ALA A 146 -9.00 -26.35 2.31
CA ALA A 146 -7.83 -25.92 3.08
C ALA A 146 -8.09 -24.67 3.94
N SER A 147 -7.40 -24.60 5.06
CA SER A 147 -7.25 -23.37 5.84
C SER A 147 -6.12 -22.50 5.25
N ILE A 148 -6.39 -21.22 5.03
CA ILE A 148 -5.48 -20.33 4.29
C ILE A 148 -5.18 -19.07 5.08
N CYS A 149 -3.92 -18.93 5.48
CA CYS A 149 -3.37 -17.74 6.09
C CYS A 149 -3.29 -16.62 5.03
N VAL A 150 -3.89 -15.48 5.34
CA VAL A 150 -3.91 -14.31 4.46
C VAL A 150 -3.90 -13.02 5.27
N GLN A 151 -3.23 -12.00 4.76
CA GLN A 151 -3.28 -10.67 5.38
C GLN A 151 -4.56 -9.94 4.96
N ALA A 152 -5.30 -9.41 5.93
CA ALA A 152 -6.54 -8.69 5.67
C ALA A 152 -6.30 -7.33 5.02
N GLY A 153 -7.25 -6.85 4.20
CA GLY A 153 -7.15 -5.55 3.52
C GLY A 153 -6.21 -5.57 2.30
N THR A 154 -6.05 -6.75 1.70
CA THR A 154 -5.17 -6.97 0.54
C THR A 154 -5.96 -7.30 -0.72
N THR A 155 -5.32 -7.13 -1.86
CA THR A 155 -5.79 -7.71 -3.14
C THR A 155 -5.82 -9.23 -3.06
N THR A 156 -4.85 -9.81 -2.35
CA THR A 156 -4.69 -11.25 -2.12
C THR A 156 -5.94 -11.91 -1.54
N GLU A 157 -6.54 -11.29 -0.52
CA GLU A 157 -7.77 -11.75 0.13
C GLU A 157 -8.94 -11.87 -0.86
N LEU A 158 -9.17 -10.84 -1.68
CA LEU A 158 -10.25 -10.81 -2.65
C LEU A 158 -10.01 -11.80 -3.80
N ASN A 159 -8.79 -11.80 -4.34
CA ASN A 159 -8.38 -12.69 -5.42
C ASN A 159 -8.41 -14.17 -5.00
N MET A 160 -8.09 -14.49 -3.74
CA MET A 160 -8.21 -15.84 -3.19
C MET A 160 -9.68 -16.29 -3.21
N ALA A 161 -10.59 -15.44 -2.70
CA ALA A 161 -12.02 -15.75 -2.73
C ALA A 161 -12.52 -15.99 -4.16
N ASP A 162 -12.09 -15.17 -5.12
CA ASP A 162 -12.42 -15.32 -6.53
C ASP A 162 -11.85 -16.61 -7.13
N TYR A 163 -10.59 -16.93 -6.85
CA TYR A 163 -9.93 -18.14 -7.34
C TYR A 163 -10.66 -19.40 -6.87
N PHE A 164 -10.98 -19.49 -5.58
CA PHE A 164 -11.68 -20.64 -5.02
C PHE A 164 -13.11 -20.76 -5.57
N ARG A 165 -13.84 -19.65 -5.65
CA ARG A 165 -15.18 -19.60 -6.25
C ARG A 165 -15.17 -20.06 -7.71
N ASN A 166 -14.23 -19.56 -8.52
CA ASN A 166 -14.14 -19.89 -9.95
C ASN A 166 -13.75 -21.36 -10.21
N ASN A 167 -13.12 -22.02 -9.24
CA ASN A 167 -12.73 -23.43 -9.32
C ASN A 167 -13.68 -24.36 -8.54
N ASN A 168 -14.81 -23.85 -8.02
CA ASN A 168 -15.75 -24.61 -7.19
C ASN A 168 -15.10 -25.28 -5.96
N MET A 169 -14.14 -24.60 -5.35
CA MET A 169 -13.45 -25.05 -4.13
C MET A 169 -13.92 -24.24 -2.92
N SER A 170 -13.94 -24.90 -1.77
CA SER A 170 -14.13 -24.33 -0.45
C SER A 170 -12.79 -24.00 0.20
N PHE A 171 -12.77 -23.06 1.14
CA PHE A 171 -11.61 -22.73 1.96
C PHE A 171 -12.04 -22.07 3.27
N THR A 172 -11.14 -22.09 4.26
CA THR A 172 -11.32 -21.34 5.51
C THR A 172 -10.25 -20.25 5.61
N PRO A 173 -10.61 -18.96 5.52
CA PRO A 173 -9.63 -17.88 5.67
C PRO A 173 -9.20 -17.73 7.12
N VAL A 174 -7.89 -17.58 7.33
CA VAL A 174 -7.29 -17.21 8.62
C VAL A 174 -6.60 -15.87 8.44
N GLY A 175 -7.29 -14.82 8.89
CA GLY A 175 -6.89 -13.43 8.66
C GLY A 175 -5.89 -12.91 9.71
N TYR A 176 -4.86 -12.21 9.25
CA TYR A 176 -3.91 -11.49 10.10
C TYR A 176 -3.75 -10.03 9.67
N GLU A 177 -3.20 -9.20 10.56
CA GLU A 177 -3.04 -7.76 10.30
C GLU A 177 -1.72 -7.43 9.61
N THR A 178 -0.64 -8.16 9.93
CA THR A 178 0.71 -7.93 9.38
C THR A 178 1.22 -9.12 8.57
N SER A 179 2.18 -8.85 7.68
CA SER A 179 2.83 -9.89 6.87
C SER A 179 3.60 -10.89 7.75
N SER A 180 4.27 -10.40 8.81
CA SER A 180 4.98 -11.25 9.78
C SER A 180 4.04 -12.18 10.53
N GLN A 181 2.92 -11.66 11.05
CA GLN A 181 1.90 -12.49 11.72
C GLN A 181 1.30 -13.55 10.77
N THR A 182 1.08 -13.19 9.51
CA THR A 182 0.54 -14.11 8.51
C THR A 182 1.51 -15.29 8.27
N ARG A 183 2.82 -14.99 8.17
CA ARG A 183 3.87 -16.01 8.04
C ARG A 183 3.99 -16.86 9.30
N GLU A 184 4.06 -16.23 10.47
CA GLU A 184 4.17 -16.92 11.77
C GLU A 184 2.97 -17.84 12.03
N GLY A 185 1.76 -17.43 11.64
CA GLY A 185 0.56 -18.26 11.70
C GLY A 185 0.68 -19.53 10.85
N PHE A 186 1.16 -19.40 9.62
CA PHE A 186 1.41 -20.53 8.73
C PHE A 186 2.53 -21.44 9.27
N GLU A 187 3.67 -20.88 9.66
CA GLU A 187 4.81 -21.63 10.23
C GLU A 187 4.45 -22.33 11.55
N GLY A 188 3.56 -21.73 12.33
CA GLY A 188 2.99 -22.30 13.56
C GLY A 188 1.92 -23.36 13.34
N GLY A 189 1.55 -23.65 12.08
CA GLY A 189 0.55 -24.66 11.72
C GLY A 189 -0.90 -24.23 11.96
N ALA A 190 -1.19 -22.92 12.06
CA ALA A 190 -2.56 -22.42 12.15
C ALA A 190 -3.32 -22.53 10.82
N CYS A 191 -2.60 -22.69 9.71
CA CYS A 191 -3.14 -22.84 8.35
C CYS A 191 -2.38 -23.90 7.56
N ASP A 192 -3.06 -24.54 6.62
CA ASP A 192 -2.45 -25.48 5.67
C ASP A 192 -1.66 -24.76 4.56
N VAL A 193 -2.07 -23.53 4.25
CA VAL A 193 -1.56 -22.75 3.11
C VAL A 193 -1.33 -21.30 3.52
N LEU A 194 -0.31 -20.66 2.97
CA LEU A 194 -0.09 -19.22 3.00
C LEU A 194 -0.29 -18.64 1.58
N THR A 195 -1.09 -17.58 1.42
CA THR A 195 -1.20 -16.86 0.14
C THR A 195 -0.73 -15.42 0.26
N SER A 196 0.04 -14.98 -0.74
CA SER A 196 0.50 -13.60 -0.91
C SER A 196 1.05 -13.41 -2.33
N ASP A 197 1.57 -12.22 -2.63
CA ASP A 197 2.42 -12.00 -3.80
C ASP A 197 3.64 -12.95 -3.76
N LYS A 198 4.03 -13.56 -4.89
CA LYS A 198 5.07 -14.61 -4.91
C LYS A 198 6.42 -14.12 -4.40
N SER A 199 6.76 -12.87 -4.63
CA SER A 199 7.99 -12.29 -4.09
C SER A 199 7.96 -12.19 -2.57
N GLN A 200 6.81 -11.86 -1.97
CA GLN A 200 6.61 -11.86 -0.53
C GLN A 200 6.61 -13.29 0.03
N LEU A 201 6.07 -14.26 -0.70
CA LEU A 201 6.15 -15.67 -0.30
C LEU A 201 7.60 -16.16 -0.25
N ALA A 202 8.46 -15.68 -1.13
CA ALA A 202 9.87 -16.07 -1.18
C ALA A 202 10.77 -15.35 -0.15
N ALA A 203 10.22 -14.44 0.67
CA ALA A 203 10.94 -13.51 1.53
C ALA A 203 11.06 -13.94 3.01
#